data_AF-A0A5P1RAL8-F1
#
_entry.id   AF-A0A5P1RAL8-F1
#
_cell.length_a   1.000
_cell.length_b   1.000
_cell.length_c   1.000
_cell.angle_alpha   90.00
_cell.angle_beta   90.00
_cell.angle_gamma   90.00
#
_symmetry.space_group_name_H-M   'P 1'
#
loop_
_entity.id
_entity.type
_entity.pdbx_description
1 polymer ?
#
loop_
_entity_poly.entity_id
_entity_poly.type
_entity_poly.pdbx_seq_one_letter_code
_entity_poly.pdbx_strand_id
1 'polypeptide(L)'
;MRYQPNLFILWAKRLRTIMMHIPVLNQLETRTEWVSFFRRERSYAYTLSPLCLVDFQTTFLHLTLLDEVMLDGRQAIKYSLGSKTSMEPAWQLIKACDWQLSAVTKGLSDLDFKSNVRDNSFLGVHSDLSVRKYFAKDKTLIAPTLVRPLAPIVAKPYTWDLHHICCLLSHQQLSDPCFIPAPLKEAPIKSILLRLLDTPAGWSIQEIDNTLLLRYQDKAILSFTPTYTVPAPRLKEDTSTLWSLNRF
;
A
#
# COMPACT_ATOMS: atom_id res chain seq x y z
N MET A 1 51.78 -18.92 -15.29
CA MET A 1 50.42 -19.12 -14.74
C MET A 1 50.18 -18.10 -13.64
N ARG A 2 49.38 -17.06 -13.89
CA ARG A 2 48.97 -16.06 -12.90
C ARG A 2 47.45 -16.00 -12.90
N TYR A 3 46.83 -16.39 -11.79
CA TYR A 3 45.40 -16.27 -11.54
C TYR A 3 45.07 -14.79 -11.24
N GLN A 4 44.16 -14.19 -12.01
CA GLN A 4 43.55 -12.90 -11.66
C GLN A 4 42.18 -13.15 -11.00
N PRO A 5 41.94 -12.71 -9.76
CA PRO A 5 40.62 -12.71 -9.17
C PRO A 5 40.00 -11.32 -9.35
N ASN A 6 39.20 -11.11 -10.41
CA ASN A 6 38.46 -9.85 -10.59
C ASN A 6 37.12 -10.05 -11.32
N LEU A 7 36.33 -11.04 -10.89
CA LEU A 7 34.92 -11.17 -11.33
C LEU A 7 33.89 -11.15 -10.19
N PHE A 8 34.31 -11.06 -8.92
CA PHE A 8 33.38 -11.14 -7.78
C PHE A 8 32.86 -9.78 -7.28
N ILE A 9 33.41 -8.65 -7.72
CA ILE A 9 33.07 -7.32 -7.18
C ILE A 9 31.97 -6.61 -8.01
N LEU A 10 31.64 -7.09 -9.22
CA LEU A 10 30.67 -6.45 -10.12
C LEU A 10 29.22 -6.96 -10.01
N TRP A 11 28.96 -7.99 -9.20
CA TRP A 11 27.60 -8.52 -9.02
C TRP A 11 26.87 -8.04 -7.74
N ALA A 12 27.57 -7.38 -6.81
CA ALA A 12 26.99 -6.92 -5.55
C ALA A 12 26.26 -5.55 -5.62
N LYS A 13 26.14 -4.93 -6.81
CA LYS A 13 25.48 -3.62 -7.00
C LYS A 13 24.08 -3.70 -7.62
N ARG A 14 23.54 -4.89 -7.85
CA ARG A 14 22.17 -5.07 -8.37
C ARG A 14 21.34 -5.75 -7.29
N LEU A 15 20.18 -5.15 -6.99
CA LEU A 15 19.24 -5.51 -5.91
C LEU A 15 19.42 -4.76 -4.56
N ARG A 16 19.66 -3.44 -4.61
CA ARG A 16 18.75 -2.59 -3.80
C ARG A 16 17.41 -2.63 -4.50
N THR A 17 16.66 -3.70 -4.29
CA THR A 17 15.20 -3.65 -4.43
C THR A 17 14.76 -2.68 -3.35
N ILE A 18 14.72 -1.39 -3.69
CA ILE A 18 14.00 -0.41 -2.90
C ILE A 18 12.59 -0.97 -2.90
N MET A 19 12.19 -1.56 -1.77
CA MET A 19 10.81 -1.94 -1.52
C MET A 19 10.01 -0.67 -1.72
N MET A 20 9.36 -0.54 -2.87
CA MET A 20 8.58 0.65 -3.21
C MET A 20 7.34 0.62 -2.34
N HIS A 21 7.46 1.19 -1.14
CA HIS A 21 6.32 1.44 -0.29
C HIS A 21 5.54 2.60 -0.91
N ILE A 22 4.44 2.29 -1.59
CA ILE A 22 3.50 3.31 -2.06
C ILE A 22 2.91 3.97 -0.81
N PRO A 23 3.06 5.29 -0.62
CA PRO A 23 2.52 5.96 0.54
C PRO A 23 0.98 5.89 0.52
N VAL A 24 0.39 5.80 1.70
CA VAL A 24 -1.07 5.85 1.89
C VAL A 24 -1.40 7.16 2.58
N LEU A 25 -2.23 7.97 1.93
CA LEU A 25 -2.78 9.22 2.46
C LEU A 25 -4.21 8.96 2.93
N ASN A 26 -4.69 9.74 3.88
CA ASN A 26 -6.09 9.68 4.27
C ASN A 26 -6.98 10.15 3.11
N GLN A 27 -6.64 11.28 2.50
CA GLN A 27 -7.47 11.96 1.50
C GLN A 27 -6.68 12.99 0.68
N LEU A 28 -7.32 13.56 -0.34
CA LEU A 28 -6.87 14.74 -1.08
C LEU A 28 -8.08 15.65 -1.35
N GLU A 29 -8.57 16.32 -0.32
CA GLU A 29 -9.83 17.08 -0.37
C GLU A 29 -9.61 18.60 -0.27
N THR A 30 -8.36 19.05 -0.10
CA THR A 30 -8.03 20.46 0.06
C THR A 30 -6.85 20.88 -0.82
N ARG A 31 -6.78 22.18 -1.13
CA ARG A 31 -5.64 22.77 -1.86
C ARG A 31 -4.30 22.43 -1.22
N THR A 32 -4.20 22.50 0.10
CA THR A 32 -2.95 22.26 0.83
C THR A 32 -2.50 20.81 0.70
N GLU A 33 -3.43 19.86 0.76
CA GLU A 33 -3.15 18.43 0.56
C GLU A 33 -2.65 18.18 -0.87
N TRP A 34 -3.31 18.74 -1.88
CA TRP A 34 -2.89 18.61 -3.29
C TRP A 34 -1.53 19.22 -3.57
N VAL A 35 -1.26 20.43 -3.08
CA VAL A 35 0.04 21.09 -3.23
C VAL A 35 1.13 20.28 -2.51
N SER A 36 0.85 19.81 -1.30
CA SER A 36 1.78 18.95 -0.55
C SER A 36 2.04 17.62 -1.26
N PHE A 37 1.02 17.00 -1.83
CA PHE A 37 1.14 15.78 -2.63
C PHE A 37 2.01 16.01 -3.86
N PHE A 38 1.73 17.08 -4.61
CA PHE A 38 2.43 17.41 -5.85
C PHE A 38 3.91 17.76 -5.65
N ARG A 39 4.27 18.30 -4.48
CA ARG A 39 5.66 18.64 -4.12
C ARG A 39 6.50 17.45 -3.65
N ARG A 40 5.92 16.25 -3.49
CA ARG A 40 6.66 15.06 -3.10
C ARG A 40 7.66 14.68 -4.18
N GLU A 41 8.71 13.94 -3.79
CA GLU A 41 9.65 13.33 -4.74
C GLU A 41 8.90 12.51 -5.82
N ARG A 42 7.80 11.87 -5.41
CA ARG A 42 6.86 11.21 -6.30
C ARG A 42 5.43 11.59 -5.91
N SER A 43 4.74 12.25 -6.83
CA SER A 43 3.30 12.49 -6.77
C SER A 43 2.54 11.20 -7.09
N TYR A 44 2.74 10.18 -6.26
CA TYR A 44 2.21 8.82 -6.43
C TYR A 44 1.85 8.24 -5.06
N ALA A 45 0.55 8.04 -4.79
CA ALA A 45 0.07 7.59 -3.48
C ALA A 45 -1.31 6.94 -3.55
N TYR A 46 -1.59 6.06 -2.60
CA TYR A 46 -2.97 5.68 -2.29
C TYR A 46 -3.66 6.74 -1.46
N THR A 47 -4.98 6.80 -1.58
CA THR A 47 -5.90 7.57 -0.74
C THR A 47 -6.93 6.62 -0.15
N LEU A 48 -7.34 6.84 1.11
CA LEU A 48 -8.38 6.04 1.77
C LEU A 48 -9.78 6.58 1.47
N SER A 49 -9.92 7.89 1.28
CA SER A 49 -11.18 8.55 0.94
C SER A 49 -10.96 9.63 -0.13
N PRO A 50 -11.49 9.46 -1.35
CA PRO A 50 -12.01 8.19 -1.91
C PRO A 50 -10.91 7.12 -2.02
N LEU A 51 -11.29 5.83 -2.00
CA LEU A 51 -10.33 4.72 -2.08
C LEU A 51 -9.76 4.60 -3.50
N CYS A 52 -8.60 5.21 -3.74
CA CYS A 52 -7.98 5.18 -5.07
C CYS A 52 -6.46 5.34 -5.03
N LEU A 53 -5.81 4.92 -6.11
CA LEU A 53 -4.42 5.22 -6.41
C LEU A 53 -4.33 6.48 -7.28
N VAL A 54 -3.61 7.47 -6.80
CA VAL A 54 -3.38 8.76 -7.48
C VAL A 54 -1.95 8.79 -8.00
N ASP A 55 -1.79 9.00 -9.31
CA ASP A 55 -0.52 9.14 -10.00
C ASP A 55 -0.52 10.43 -10.82
N PHE A 56 0.34 11.37 -10.43
CA PHE A 56 0.50 12.65 -11.11
C PHE A 56 1.98 12.93 -11.44
N GLN A 57 2.72 11.90 -11.82
CA GLN A 57 4.15 12.01 -12.16
C GLN A 57 4.40 12.46 -13.61
N THR A 58 3.34 12.57 -14.42
CA THR A 58 3.40 12.95 -15.84
C THR A 58 2.52 14.17 -16.11
N THR A 59 2.38 14.58 -17.38
CA THR A 59 1.41 15.61 -17.77
C THR A 59 -0.05 15.18 -17.59
N PHE A 60 -0.29 13.88 -17.36
CA PHE A 60 -1.60 13.33 -17.05
C PHE A 60 -1.69 12.97 -15.56
N LEU A 61 -2.83 13.35 -14.97
CA LEU A 61 -3.32 12.79 -13.73
C LEU A 61 -4.00 11.45 -14.03
N HIS A 62 -3.54 10.41 -13.36
CA HIS A 62 -4.12 9.09 -13.40
C HIS A 62 -4.78 8.78 -12.07
N LEU A 63 -6.06 8.40 -12.12
CA LEU A 63 -6.83 7.97 -10.96
C LEU A 63 -7.23 6.52 -11.20
N THR A 64 -6.84 5.62 -10.31
CA THR A 64 -7.28 4.22 -10.35
C THR A 64 -8.20 3.98 -9.17
N LEU A 65 -9.50 3.85 -9.44
CA LEU A 65 -10.51 3.61 -8.42
C LEU A 65 -10.41 2.16 -7.95
N LEU A 66 -10.36 1.98 -6.65
CA LEU A 66 -10.20 0.70 -5.99
C LEU A 66 -11.44 0.39 -5.16
N ASP A 67 -11.65 -0.88 -4.91
CA ASP A 67 -12.71 -1.39 -4.04
C ASP A 67 -12.07 -2.23 -2.94
N GLU A 68 -12.68 -2.24 -1.76
CA GLU A 68 -12.28 -3.03 -0.60
C GLU A 68 -12.39 -4.53 -0.83
N VAL A 69 -13.12 -4.98 -1.85
CA VAL A 69 -13.21 -6.41 -2.22
C VAL A 69 -12.36 -6.79 -3.43
N MET A 70 -11.65 -5.83 -4.03
CA MET A 70 -10.91 -6.04 -5.27
C MET A 70 -9.56 -6.72 -5.05
N LEU A 71 -9.52 -8.03 -5.25
CA LEU A 71 -8.30 -8.86 -5.19
C LEU A 71 -7.57 -8.98 -6.53
N ASP A 72 -8.24 -8.63 -7.64
CA ASP A 72 -7.62 -8.54 -8.97
C ASP A 72 -7.65 -7.09 -9.45
N GLY A 73 -6.46 -6.46 -9.46
CA GLY A 73 -6.28 -5.08 -9.87
C GLY A 73 -6.77 -4.77 -11.28
N ARG A 74 -6.93 -5.76 -12.16
CA ARG A 74 -7.45 -5.57 -13.53
C ARG A 74 -8.92 -5.15 -13.56
N GLN A 75 -9.64 -5.37 -12.47
CA GLN A 75 -11.02 -4.94 -12.33
C GLN A 75 -11.12 -3.44 -12.02
N ALA A 76 -10.01 -2.79 -11.64
CA ALA A 76 -9.98 -1.39 -11.30
C ALA A 76 -10.25 -0.50 -12.52
N ILE A 77 -11.11 0.50 -12.32
CA ILE A 77 -11.35 1.54 -13.32
C ILE A 77 -10.25 2.58 -13.19
N LYS A 78 -9.55 2.83 -14.31
CA LYS A 78 -8.53 3.86 -14.41
C LYS A 78 -8.99 5.00 -15.31
N TYR A 79 -8.81 6.21 -14.81
CA TYR A 79 -8.98 7.46 -15.55
C TYR A 79 -7.62 8.07 -15.86
N SER A 80 -7.50 8.70 -17.02
CA SER A 80 -6.36 9.54 -17.41
C SER A 80 -6.91 10.90 -17.82
N LEU A 81 -6.44 11.95 -17.14
CA LEU A 81 -6.92 13.33 -17.25
C LEU A 81 -5.73 14.24 -17.51
N GLY A 82 -5.77 15.05 -18.55
CA GLY A 82 -4.72 16.04 -18.81
C GLY A 82 -4.49 16.28 -20.29
N SER A 83 -3.31 16.78 -20.63
CA SER A 83 -2.91 17.01 -22.02
C SER A 83 -1.53 16.43 -22.30
N LYS A 84 -1.18 16.37 -23.58
CA LYS A 84 0.16 15.93 -24.01
C LYS A 84 1.25 16.95 -23.73
N THR A 85 0.89 18.21 -23.50
CA THR A 85 1.81 19.34 -23.49
C THR A 85 2.05 19.89 -22.08
N SER A 86 1.07 19.78 -21.18
CA SER A 86 1.18 20.32 -19.82
C SER A 86 0.26 19.61 -18.83
N MET A 87 0.62 19.69 -17.54
CA MET A 87 -0.23 19.25 -16.43
C MET A 87 -1.34 20.25 -16.08
N GLU A 88 -1.24 21.48 -16.60
CA GLU A 88 -2.12 22.60 -16.26
C GLU A 88 -3.61 22.24 -16.40
N PRO A 89 -4.06 21.55 -17.47
CA PRO A 89 -5.48 21.20 -17.61
C PRO A 89 -5.98 20.28 -16.49
N ALA A 90 -5.16 19.32 -16.05
CA ALA A 90 -5.52 18.44 -14.94
C ALA A 90 -5.54 19.20 -13.60
N TRP A 91 -4.62 20.14 -13.41
CA TRP A 91 -4.58 20.99 -12.22
C TRP A 91 -5.78 21.95 -12.15
N GLN A 92 -6.16 22.55 -13.27
CA GLN A 92 -7.35 23.39 -13.35
C GLN A 92 -8.63 22.60 -13.12
N LEU A 93 -8.70 21.34 -13.58
CA LEU A 93 -9.83 20.46 -13.26
C LEU A 93 -9.94 20.22 -11.74
N ILE A 94 -8.82 19.89 -11.07
CA ILE A 94 -8.80 19.73 -9.60
C ILE A 94 -9.30 21.01 -8.93
N LYS A 95 -8.83 22.18 -9.38
CA LYS A 95 -9.24 23.48 -8.85
C LYS A 95 -10.72 23.76 -9.11
N ALA A 96 -11.27 23.40 -10.27
CA ALA A 96 -12.69 23.56 -10.60
C ALA A 96 -13.58 22.64 -9.77
N CYS A 97 -13.06 21.50 -9.33
CA CYS A 97 -13.69 20.61 -8.36
C CYS A 97 -13.44 21.05 -6.90
N ASP A 98 -13.07 22.30 -6.68
CA ASP A 98 -12.74 22.88 -5.37
C ASP A 98 -11.73 22.05 -4.57
N TRP A 99 -10.73 21.48 -5.26
CA TRP A 99 -9.68 20.64 -4.68
C TRP A 99 -10.17 19.32 -4.05
N GLN A 100 -11.43 18.95 -4.28
CA GLN A 100 -12.03 17.74 -3.72
C GLN A 100 -11.83 16.56 -4.66
N LEU A 101 -10.97 15.60 -4.28
CA LEU A 101 -10.78 14.37 -5.06
C LEU A 101 -12.09 13.56 -5.14
N SER A 102 -12.88 13.55 -4.08
CA SER A 102 -14.24 13.01 -4.07
C SER A 102 -15.12 13.61 -5.20
N ALA A 103 -15.11 14.93 -5.39
CA ALA A 103 -15.84 15.60 -6.47
C ALA A 103 -15.29 15.24 -7.86
N VAL A 104 -13.96 15.15 -8.02
CA VAL A 104 -13.33 14.71 -9.27
C VAL A 104 -13.77 13.29 -9.61
N THR A 105 -13.64 12.34 -8.68
CA THR A 105 -13.97 10.94 -8.92
C THR A 105 -15.45 10.73 -9.22
N LYS A 106 -16.35 11.45 -8.53
CA LYS A 106 -17.79 11.45 -8.81
C LYS A 106 -18.10 12.02 -10.20
N GLY A 107 -17.52 13.16 -10.56
CA GLY A 107 -17.69 13.72 -11.91
C GLY A 107 -17.26 12.73 -12.99
N LEU A 108 -16.16 12.01 -12.78
CA LEU A 108 -15.68 10.98 -13.71
C LEU A 108 -16.51 9.70 -13.74
N SER A 109 -17.20 9.34 -12.66
CA SER A 109 -18.14 8.20 -12.68
C SER A 109 -19.39 8.54 -13.47
N ASP A 110 -19.84 9.79 -13.40
CA ASP A 110 -21.08 10.26 -13.98
C ASP A 110 -20.94 10.65 -15.48
N LEU A 111 -19.70 10.81 -15.96
CA LEU A 111 -19.40 11.08 -17.37
C LEU A 111 -19.84 9.93 -18.28
N ASP A 112 -20.57 10.27 -19.35
CA ASP A 112 -20.86 9.34 -20.43
C ASP A 112 -19.72 9.31 -21.46
N PHE A 113 -18.82 8.34 -21.31
CA PHE A 113 -17.70 8.09 -22.23
C PHE A 113 -18.13 7.60 -23.63
N LYS A 114 -19.44 7.40 -23.88
CA LYS A 114 -19.97 7.08 -25.21
C LYS A 114 -20.41 8.32 -25.99
N SER A 115 -20.47 9.49 -25.34
CA SER A 115 -20.90 10.76 -25.93
C SER A 115 -19.70 11.58 -26.45
N ASN A 116 -19.95 12.58 -27.30
CA ASN A 116 -18.90 13.50 -27.73
C ASN A 116 -18.42 14.34 -26.54
N VAL A 117 -17.10 14.58 -26.43
CA VAL A 117 -16.49 15.35 -25.33
C VAL A 117 -17.12 16.74 -25.13
N ARG A 118 -17.64 17.33 -26.21
CA ARG A 118 -18.28 18.66 -26.21
C ARG A 118 -19.65 18.70 -25.51
N ASP A 119 -20.32 17.54 -25.38
CA ASP A 119 -21.64 17.44 -24.75
C ASP A 119 -21.53 17.25 -23.22
N ASN A 120 -20.30 17.09 -22.71
CA ASN A 120 -20.03 16.86 -21.30
C ASN A 120 -19.72 18.18 -20.59
N SER A 121 -20.72 18.75 -19.91
CA SER A 121 -20.60 20.00 -19.15
C SER A 121 -19.48 19.99 -18.11
N PHE A 122 -19.17 18.82 -17.55
CA PHE A 122 -18.05 18.61 -16.60
C PHE A 122 -16.67 18.91 -17.22
N LEU A 123 -16.50 18.72 -18.54
CA LEU A 123 -15.24 18.94 -19.26
C LEU A 123 -15.18 20.29 -19.98
N GLY A 124 -16.26 21.07 -19.96
CA GLY A 124 -16.39 22.34 -20.69
C GLY A 124 -15.45 23.47 -20.24
N VAL A 125 -14.56 23.20 -19.28
CA VAL A 125 -13.66 24.19 -18.68
C VAL A 125 -12.40 24.43 -19.52
N HIS A 126 -11.91 23.46 -20.30
CA HIS A 126 -10.71 23.65 -21.14
C HIS A 126 -10.71 22.81 -22.42
N SER A 127 -10.45 23.45 -23.58
CA SER A 127 -10.39 22.80 -24.90
C SER A 127 -9.28 21.76 -25.04
N ASP A 128 -8.24 21.83 -24.21
CA ASP A 128 -7.06 20.96 -24.27
C ASP A 128 -7.11 19.79 -23.26
N LEU A 129 -8.16 19.68 -22.45
CA LEU A 129 -8.32 18.59 -21.48
C LEU A 129 -8.79 17.31 -22.19
N SER A 130 -7.96 16.27 -22.17
CA SER A 130 -8.33 14.93 -22.60
C SER A 130 -8.65 14.05 -21.38
N VAL A 131 -9.77 13.33 -21.47
CA VAL A 131 -10.21 12.37 -20.45
C VAL A 131 -10.42 11.01 -21.10
N ARG A 132 -9.84 9.97 -20.52
CA ARG A 132 -9.99 8.57 -20.97
C ARG A 132 -10.30 7.66 -19.80
N LYS A 133 -11.22 6.71 -20.00
CA LYS A 133 -11.55 5.62 -19.08
C LYS A 133 -11.06 4.30 -19.66
N TYR A 134 -10.38 3.50 -18.85
CA TYR A 134 -9.92 2.16 -19.21
C TYR A 134 -9.77 1.28 -17.97
N PHE A 135 -9.66 -0.03 -18.15
CA PHE A 135 -9.36 -0.94 -17.04
C PHE A 135 -7.86 -0.98 -16.77
N ALA A 136 -7.48 -1.10 -15.49
CA ALA A 136 -6.09 -1.31 -15.14
C ALA A 136 -5.56 -2.63 -15.75
N LYS A 137 -4.27 -2.64 -16.09
CA LYS A 137 -3.61 -3.83 -16.69
C LYS A 137 -2.93 -4.70 -15.64
N ASP A 138 -2.66 -4.11 -14.47
CA ASP A 138 -1.89 -4.74 -13.43
C ASP A 138 -2.78 -5.60 -12.52
N LYS A 139 -2.39 -6.86 -12.32
CA LYS A 139 -3.09 -7.79 -11.43
C LYS A 139 -2.75 -7.52 -9.96
N THR A 140 -1.56 -7.00 -9.68
CA THR A 140 -1.04 -6.86 -8.31
C THR A 140 -1.45 -5.56 -7.63
N LEU A 141 -2.26 -4.74 -8.29
CA LEU A 141 -2.85 -3.55 -7.69
C LEU A 141 -3.92 -3.97 -6.69
N ILE A 142 -3.64 -3.79 -5.40
CA ILE A 142 -4.51 -4.17 -4.28
C ILE A 142 -4.80 -2.91 -3.46
N ALA A 143 -6.05 -2.75 -3.02
CA ALA A 143 -6.43 -1.64 -2.15
C ALA A 143 -5.61 -1.63 -0.84
N PRO A 144 -5.17 -0.46 -0.34
CA PRO A 144 -4.44 -0.40 0.93
C PRO A 144 -5.27 -0.93 2.11
N THR A 145 -6.60 -0.83 2.05
CA THR A 145 -7.53 -1.38 3.06
C THR A 145 -7.50 -2.90 3.13
N LEU A 146 -7.19 -3.58 2.02
CA LEU A 146 -6.98 -5.03 1.97
C LEU A 146 -5.64 -5.44 2.59
N VAL A 147 -4.67 -4.51 2.63
CA VAL A 147 -3.42 -4.66 3.38
C VAL A 147 -3.69 -4.27 4.84
N ARG A 148 -4.40 -5.14 5.58
CA ARG A 148 -4.76 -4.88 6.98
C ARG A 148 -3.50 -4.52 7.81
N PRO A 149 -3.51 -3.41 8.57
CA PRO A 149 -2.39 -3.05 9.43
C PRO A 149 -2.16 -4.16 10.46
N LEU A 150 -0.90 -4.57 10.61
CA LEU A 150 -0.52 -5.55 11.62
C LEU A 150 -0.40 -4.84 12.97
N ALA A 151 -1.53 -4.60 13.64
CA ALA A 151 -1.58 -3.97 14.96
C ALA A 151 -1.21 -4.98 16.08
N PRO A 152 -0.67 -4.54 17.24
CA PRO A 152 -0.44 -5.44 18.36
C PRO A 152 -1.75 -6.07 18.85
N ILE A 153 -1.68 -7.34 19.25
CA ILE A 153 -2.82 -8.03 19.85
C ILE A 153 -2.84 -7.74 21.35
N VAL A 154 -3.97 -7.22 21.83
CA VAL A 154 -4.17 -6.85 23.24
C VAL A 154 -4.94 -7.90 24.05
N ALA A 155 -5.65 -8.80 23.38
CA ALA A 155 -6.44 -9.85 24.01
C ALA A 155 -6.52 -11.08 23.09
N LYS A 156 -6.74 -12.25 23.69
CA LYS A 156 -6.92 -13.50 22.96
C LYS A 156 -8.15 -13.44 22.05
N PRO A 157 -8.03 -13.71 20.74
CA PRO A 157 -9.19 -13.81 19.86
C PRO A 157 -10.00 -15.08 20.14
N TYR A 158 -11.28 -15.09 19.76
CA TYR A 158 -12.13 -16.29 19.87
C TYR A 158 -11.61 -17.44 19.00
N THR A 159 -11.09 -17.12 17.81
CA THR A 159 -10.46 -18.06 16.88
C THR A 159 -9.20 -17.44 16.29
N TRP A 160 -8.15 -18.23 16.16
CA TRP A 160 -6.91 -17.80 15.50
C TRP A 160 -7.03 -17.87 13.98
N ASP A 161 -6.58 -16.82 13.31
CA ASP A 161 -6.39 -16.78 11.85
C ASP A 161 -4.96 -16.33 11.51
N LEU A 162 -4.59 -16.42 10.23
CA LEU A 162 -3.24 -16.05 9.79
C LEU A 162 -2.93 -14.56 10.02
N HIS A 163 -3.94 -13.69 10.00
CA HIS A 163 -3.74 -12.27 10.27
C HIS A 163 -3.29 -12.04 11.72
N HIS A 164 -3.93 -12.70 12.69
CA HIS A 164 -3.50 -12.65 14.08
C HIS A 164 -2.06 -13.15 14.26
N ILE A 165 -1.66 -14.21 13.55
CA ILE A 165 -0.27 -14.69 13.57
C ILE A 165 0.69 -13.63 13.01
N CYS A 166 0.34 -13.01 11.88
CA CYS A 166 1.14 -11.93 11.31
C CYS A 166 1.29 -10.75 12.29
N CYS A 167 0.23 -10.39 13.02
CA CYS A 167 0.28 -9.36 14.07
C CYS A 167 1.27 -9.74 15.18
N LEU A 168 1.17 -10.95 15.72
CA LEU A 168 2.06 -11.43 16.78
C LEU A 168 3.53 -11.47 16.35
N LEU A 169 3.81 -12.02 15.17
CA LEU A 169 5.17 -12.11 14.63
C LEU A 169 5.73 -10.72 14.30
N SER A 170 4.91 -9.82 13.77
CA SER A 170 5.30 -8.43 13.47
C SER A 170 5.74 -7.69 14.73
N HIS A 171 5.00 -7.88 15.84
CA HIS A 171 5.23 -7.21 17.12
C HIS A 171 6.12 -7.98 18.11
N GLN A 172 6.62 -9.16 17.73
CA GLN A 172 7.39 -10.05 18.62
C GLN A 172 6.63 -10.39 19.92
N GLN A 173 5.31 -10.52 19.81
CA GLN A 173 4.41 -10.89 20.90
C GLN A 173 4.36 -12.42 21.09
N LEU A 174 5.53 -13.00 21.31
CA LEU A 174 5.80 -14.44 21.32
C LEU A 174 6.60 -14.77 22.59
N SER A 175 6.22 -15.81 23.33
CA SER A 175 7.04 -16.45 24.35
C SER A 175 7.49 -17.82 23.86
N ASP A 176 8.74 -18.15 24.17
CA ASP A 176 9.35 -19.46 23.91
C ASP A 176 9.23 -19.96 22.46
N PRO A 177 9.60 -19.13 21.45
CA PRO A 177 9.47 -19.52 20.05
C PRO A 177 10.41 -20.70 19.72
N CYS A 178 9.83 -21.81 19.28
CA CYS A 178 10.53 -23.03 18.90
C CYS A 178 10.37 -23.29 17.39
N PHE A 179 11.49 -23.26 16.66
CA PHE A 179 11.52 -23.66 15.26
C PHE A 179 11.63 -25.17 15.15
N ILE A 180 10.63 -25.79 14.55
CA ILE A 180 10.47 -27.25 14.56
C ILE A 180 11.26 -27.98 13.46
N PRO A 181 11.44 -27.44 12.24
CA PRO A 181 12.20 -28.12 11.20
C PRO A 181 13.64 -28.40 11.63
N ALA A 182 14.09 -29.65 11.47
CA ALA A 182 15.45 -30.06 11.78
C ALA A 182 16.46 -29.50 10.73
N PRO A 183 17.68 -29.12 11.14
CA PRO A 183 18.16 -29.05 12.53
C PRO A 183 17.52 -27.88 13.29
N LEU A 184 17.31 -28.06 14.60
CA LEU A 184 16.80 -27.00 15.49
C LEU A 184 17.69 -25.76 15.37
N LYS A 185 17.10 -24.67 14.92
CA LYS A 185 17.73 -23.35 14.74
C LYS A 185 16.87 -22.30 15.41
N GLU A 186 17.44 -21.13 15.65
CA GLU A 186 16.62 -19.97 16.02
C GLU A 186 15.55 -19.74 14.96
N ALA A 187 14.31 -19.51 15.40
CA ALA A 187 13.20 -19.31 14.49
C ALA A 187 13.42 -18.06 13.64
N PRO A 188 13.43 -18.15 12.30
CA PRO A 188 13.56 -16.98 11.45
C PRO A 188 12.23 -16.23 11.37
N ILE A 189 11.82 -15.60 12.48
CA ILE A 189 10.49 -14.96 12.67
C ILE A 189 10.15 -14.02 11.53
N LYS A 190 11.09 -13.15 11.13
CA LYS A 190 10.89 -12.20 10.01
C LYS A 190 10.66 -12.93 8.68
N SER A 191 11.42 -13.98 8.41
CA SER A 191 11.25 -14.76 7.17
C SER A 191 9.94 -15.53 7.16
N ILE A 192 9.49 -16.05 8.31
CA ILE A 192 8.19 -16.71 8.46
C ILE A 192 7.06 -15.70 8.23
N LEU A 193 7.13 -14.51 8.84
CA LEU A 193 6.17 -13.43 8.62
C LEU A 193 6.08 -13.04 7.14
N LEU A 194 7.22 -12.86 6.47
CA LEU A 194 7.24 -12.53 5.04
C LEU A 194 6.58 -13.63 4.19
N ARG A 195 6.82 -14.91 4.50
CA ARG A 195 6.19 -16.02 3.79
C ARG A 195 4.68 -16.12 4.04
N LEU A 196 4.21 -15.81 5.26
CA LEU A 196 2.78 -15.74 5.56
C LEU A 196 2.08 -14.63 4.77
N LEU A 197 2.73 -13.47 4.65
CA LEU A 197 2.21 -12.33 3.90
C LEU A 197 2.23 -12.57 2.39
N ASP A 198 3.25 -13.23 1.86
CA ASP A 198 3.42 -13.48 0.42
C ASP A 198 2.63 -14.69 -0.08
N THR A 199 2.60 -15.78 0.69
CA THR A 199 1.95 -17.04 0.29
C THR A 199 1.13 -17.64 1.45
N PRO A 200 -0.09 -17.14 1.72
CA PRO A 200 -0.91 -17.62 2.83
C PRO A 200 -1.52 -19.02 2.60
N ALA A 201 -1.65 -19.44 1.34
CA ALA A 201 -2.21 -20.75 1.00
C ALA A 201 -1.33 -21.89 1.54
N GLY A 202 -1.97 -22.89 2.15
CA GLY A 202 -1.29 -24.06 2.73
C GLY A 202 -0.76 -23.86 4.14
N TRP A 203 -0.90 -22.66 4.73
CA TRP A 203 -0.66 -22.47 6.15
C TRP A 203 -1.89 -22.86 6.98
N SER A 204 -1.66 -23.46 8.14
CA SER A 204 -2.70 -23.75 9.12
C SER A 204 -2.20 -23.47 10.53
N ILE A 205 -3.15 -23.16 11.41
CA ILE A 205 -2.91 -22.83 12.82
C ILE A 205 -3.62 -23.86 13.66
N GLN A 206 -2.93 -24.36 14.66
CA GLN A 206 -3.49 -25.24 15.65
C GLN A 206 -3.16 -24.69 17.04
N GLU A 207 -4.16 -24.57 17.89
CA GLU A 207 -3.97 -24.20 19.29
C GLU A 207 -4.04 -25.45 20.16
N ILE A 208 -3.04 -25.64 21.03
CA ILE A 208 -2.96 -26.74 22.01
C ILE A 208 -2.47 -26.14 23.32
N ASP A 209 -3.27 -26.21 24.39
CA ASP A 209 -2.89 -25.72 25.73
C ASP A 209 -2.29 -24.31 25.72
N ASN A 210 -2.95 -23.38 25.02
CA ASN A 210 -2.53 -21.98 24.83
C ASN A 210 -1.21 -21.79 24.04
N THR A 211 -0.67 -22.86 23.48
CA THR A 211 0.45 -22.84 22.53
C THR A 211 -0.08 -22.85 21.10
N LEU A 212 0.45 -21.95 20.27
CA LEU A 212 0.14 -21.88 18.86
C LEU A 212 1.17 -22.65 18.05
N LEU A 213 0.70 -23.65 17.32
CA LEU A 213 1.45 -24.42 16.36
C LEU A 213 1.11 -23.95 14.94
N LEU A 214 2.10 -23.36 14.28
CA LEU A 214 2.01 -22.93 12.89
C LEU A 214 2.55 -24.02 11.97
N ARG A 215 1.73 -24.43 11.00
CA ARG A 215 2.05 -25.49 10.03
C ARG A 215 2.00 -24.94 8.60
N TYR A 216 2.84 -25.49 7.73
CA TYR A 216 2.80 -25.24 6.30
C TYR A 216 2.78 -26.58 5.56
N GLN A 217 1.76 -26.82 4.74
CA GLN A 217 1.52 -28.09 4.04
C GLN A 217 1.61 -29.28 5.02
N ASP A 218 0.87 -29.17 6.13
CA ASP A 218 0.84 -30.12 7.25
C ASP A 218 2.16 -30.35 8.01
N LYS A 219 3.25 -29.67 7.64
CA LYS A 219 4.52 -29.74 8.39
C LYS A 219 4.57 -28.65 9.44
N ALA A 220 4.88 -29.03 10.67
CA ALA A 220 5.09 -28.11 11.78
C ALA A 220 6.32 -27.22 11.54
N ILE A 221 6.14 -25.90 11.62
CA ILE A 221 7.18 -24.91 11.34
C ILE A 221 7.61 -24.17 12.60
N LEU A 222 6.65 -23.68 13.38
CA LEU A 222 6.89 -22.82 14.53
C LEU A 222 5.88 -23.14 15.63
N SER A 223 6.35 -23.26 16.87
CA SER A 223 5.51 -23.32 18.07
C SER A 223 5.86 -22.15 18.98
N PHE A 224 4.86 -21.51 19.59
CA PHE A 224 5.08 -20.41 20.54
C PHE A 224 3.82 -20.15 21.38
N THR A 225 4.00 -19.47 22.52
CA THR A 225 2.87 -18.96 23.32
C THR A 225 2.63 -17.49 23.00
N PRO A 226 1.41 -17.04 22.68
CA PRO A 226 1.13 -15.64 22.40
C PRO A 226 1.25 -14.79 23.68
N THR A 227 1.86 -13.61 23.57
CA THR A 227 1.88 -12.60 24.64
C THR A 227 1.03 -11.39 24.24
N TYR A 228 0.36 -10.76 25.21
CA TYR A 228 -0.57 -9.65 24.95
C TYR A 228 -0.04 -8.30 25.41
N THR A 229 1.23 -8.26 25.82
CA THR A 229 1.92 -7.03 26.19
C THR A 229 2.13 -6.18 24.94
N VAL A 230 1.55 -4.98 24.92
CA VAL A 230 1.75 -4.02 23.82
C VAL A 230 3.22 -3.60 23.80
N PRO A 231 3.96 -3.80 22.69
CA PRO A 231 5.35 -3.40 22.62
C PRO A 231 5.47 -1.88 22.65
N ALA A 232 6.58 -1.37 23.22
CA ALA A 232 6.89 0.05 23.18
C ALA A 232 6.94 0.54 21.71
N PRO A 233 6.43 1.76 21.42
CA PRO A 233 6.45 2.30 20.07
C PRO A 233 7.88 2.34 19.52
N ARG A 234 8.06 1.79 18.31
CA ARG A 234 9.38 1.68 17.65
C ARG A 234 9.97 3.02 17.23
N LEU A 235 9.10 4.02 17.04
CA LEU A 235 9.47 5.39 16.81
C LEU A 235 9.35 6.12 18.14
N LYS A 236 10.45 6.73 18.61
CA LYS A 236 10.36 7.79 19.62
C LYS A 236 9.48 8.88 19.02
N GLU A 237 8.43 9.30 19.72
CA GLU A 237 7.70 10.49 19.34
C GLU A 237 8.72 11.64 19.29
N ASP A 238 9.00 12.12 18.09
CA ASP A 238 9.84 13.29 17.92
C ASP A 238 8.98 14.49 18.30
N THR A 239 9.07 14.89 19.57
CA THR A 239 8.40 16.08 20.14
C THR A 239 8.85 17.40 19.49
N SER A 240 9.67 17.37 18.42
CA SER A 240 10.18 18.55 17.73
C SER A 240 9.21 19.20 16.72
N THR A 241 8.05 18.59 16.41
CA THR A 241 7.12 19.16 15.41
C THR A 241 6.14 20.22 15.93
N LEU A 242 6.20 20.61 17.21
CA LEU A 242 5.36 21.70 17.75
C LEU A 242 5.96 23.12 17.59
N TRP A 243 7.10 23.28 16.91
CA TRP A 243 7.73 24.60 16.70
C TRP A 243 7.98 24.88 15.21
N SER A 244 6.94 25.26 14.45
CA SER A 244 7.09 26.07 13.20
C SER A 244 5.76 26.42 12.52
N LEU A 245 4.76 26.90 13.28
CA LEU A 245 3.57 27.53 12.71
C LEU A 245 3.41 29.01 13.11
N ASN A 246 4.53 29.68 13.36
CA ASN A 246 4.59 31.14 13.47
C ASN A 246 5.79 31.65 12.68
N ARG A 247 5.63 31.75 11.36
CA ARG A 247 6.15 32.83 10.49
C ARG A 247 5.92 32.48 9.02
N PHE A 248 5.44 33.49 8.30
CA PHE A 248 5.16 33.61 6.85
C PHE A 248 3.75 33.23 6.40
#